data_AF-A0A535EKS1-F1
#
_entry.id   AF-A0A535EKS1-F1
#
_cell.length_a   1.000
_cell.length_b   1.000
_cell.length_c   1.000
_cell.angle_alpha   90.00
_cell.angle_beta   90.00
_cell.angle_gamma   90.00
#
_symmetry.space_group_name_H-M   'P 1'
#
loop_
_entity.id
_entity.type
_entity.pdbx_description
1 polymer ?
#
loop_
_entity_poly.entity_id
_entity_poly.type
_entity_poly.pdbx_seq_one_letter_code
_entity_poly.pdbx_strand_id
1 'polypeptide(L)'
;MLAYVFSHRPASDADAQAYEDALRRFHSLNEAAVSGARAALHDAAARMAAWGSGKLLSLAQGEADLDALHEIAFAKPAGTAYGDLYTMTAQFTARAGVALWRRMMVLGPPPEFCLVARSPVHLPAQFTPEPRTRRQI
;
A
#
# COMPACT_ATOMS: atom_id res chain seq x y z
N MET A 1 -4.57 10.08 -9.62
CA MET A 1 -5.23 8.77 -9.67
C MET A 1 -5.12 8.15 -8.29
N LEU A 2 -6.23 7.94 -7.58
CA LEU A 2 -6.21 7.18 -6.33
C LEU A 2 -6.43 5.74 -6.70
N ALA A 3 -5.36 4.97 -6.66
CA ALA A 3 -5.46 3.55 -6.84
C ALA A 3 -5.47 2.90 -5.45
N TYR A 4 -6.24 1.83 -5.34
CA TYR A 4 -6.39 1.05 -4.12
C TYR A 4 -5.97 -0.35 -4.51
N VAL A 5 -4.87 -0.85 -3.94
CA VAL A 5 -4.42 -2.23 -4.21
C VAL A 5 -5.19 -3.19 -3.31
N PHE A 6 -6.51 -3.19 -3.42
CA PHE A 6 -7.40 -4.23 -2.94
C PHE A 6 -8.31 -4.66 -4.07
N SER A 7 -8.60 -5.97 -4.10
CA SER A 7 -9.36 -6.69 -5.13
C SER A 7 -10.82 -6.23 -5.25
N HIS A 8 -11.05 -4.96 -5.52
CA HIS A 8 -12.35 -4.41 -5.83
C HIS A 8 -12.28 -3.63 -7.14
N ARG A 9 -13.28 -3.87 -7.97
CA ARG A 9 -13.64 -3.06 -9.12
C ARG A 9 -15.01 -2.44 -8.81
N PRO A 10 -15.39 -1.31 -9.41
CA PRO A 10 -16.79 -0.90 -9.37
C PRO A 10 -17.66 -2.10 -9.79
N ALA A 11 -18.84 -2.24 -9.17
CA ALA A 11 -19.82 -3.20 -9.64
C ALA A 11 -20.14 -2.91 -11.12
N SER A 12 -20.54 -3.92 -11.89
CA SER A 12 -20.74 -3.77 -13.34
C SER A 12 -21.78 -2.71 -13.72
N ASP A 13 -22.67 -2.37 -12.80
CA ASP A 13 -23.73 -1.37 -12.90
C ASP A 13 -23.42 -0.05 -12.17
N ALA A 14 -22.27 0.06 -11.51
CA ALA A 14 -21.87 1.28 -10.81
C ALA A 14 -21.32 2.32 -11.80
N ASP A 15 -21.69 3.59 -11.57
CA ASP A 15 -21.07 4.71 -12.28
C ASP A 15 -19.61 4.88 -11.86
N ALA A 16 -18.71 4.85 -12.84
CA ALA A 16 -17.27 4.89 -12.59
C ALA A 16 -16.81 6.18 -11.92
N GLN A 17 -17.39 7.33 -12.32
CA GLN A 17 -16.99 8.63 -11.77
C GLN A 17 -17.47 8.80 -10.33
N ALA A 18 -18.71 8.43 -10.03
CA ALA A 18 -19.25 8.43 -8.68
C ALA A 18 -18.49 7.47 -7.76
N TYR A 19 -18.09 6.30 -8.28
CA TYR A 19 -17.23 5.36 -7.56
C TYR A 19 -15.87 5.98 -7.24
N GLU A 20 -15.20 6.62 -8.21
CA GLU A 20 -13.94 7.33 -8.00
C GLU A 20 -14.05 8.46 -6.97
N ASP A 21 -15.14 9.23 -7.00
CA ASP A 21 -15.36 10.33 -6.06
C ASP A 21 -15.62 9.82 -4.64
N ALA A 22 -16.38 8.73 -4.50
CA ALA A 22 -16.57 8.05 -3.23
C ALA A 22 -15.24 7.53 -2.66
N LEU A 23 -14.40 6.95 -3.53
CA LEU A 23 -13.05 6.55 -3.18
C LEU A 23 -12.21 7.76 -2.72
N ARG A 24 -12.21 8.89 -3.43
CA ARG A 24 -11.50 10.11 -2.99
C ARG A 24 -11.88 10.56 -1.58
N ARG A 25 -13.17 10.57 -1.26
CA ARG A 25 -13.65 10.93 0.09
C ARG A 25 -13.23 9.90 1.12
N PHE A 26 -13.32 8.62 0.78
CA PHE A 26 -12.86 7.54 1.64
C PHE A 26 -11.35 7.64 1.90
N HIS A 27 -10.54 8.04 0.92
CA HIS A 27 -9.11 8.27 1.10
C HIS A 27 -8.82 9.32 2.18
N SER A 28 -9.51 10.47 2.14
CA SER A 28 -9.32 11.53 3.14
C SER A 28 -9.68 11.07 4.56
N LEU A 29 -10.73 10.26 4.71
CA LEU A 29 -11.07 9.65 6.00
C LEU A 29 -9.96 8.70 6.49
N ASN A 30 -9.40 7.92 5.58
CA ASN A 30 -8.28 7.01 5.87
C ASN A 30 -7.04 7.76 6.34
N GLU A 31 -6.64 8.79 5.60
CA GLU A 31 -5.48 9.63 5.96
C GLU A 31 -5.66 10.21 7.37
N ALA A 32 -6.84 10.77 7.66
CA ALA A 32 -7.13 11.34 8.97
C ALA A 32 -7.07 10.30 10.10
N ALA A 33 -7.47 9.05 9.84
CA ALA A 33 -7.48 7.97 10.83
C ALA A 33 -6.07 7.49 11.22
N VAL A 34 -5.12 7.50 10.28
CA VAL A 34 -3.74 7.01 10.48
C VAL A 34 -2.70 8.11 10.69
N SER A 35 -3.15 9.35 10.89
CA SER A 35 -2.28 10.52 11.06
C SER A 35 -2.67 11.40 12.28
N GLY A 36 -1.78 12.33 12.62
CA GLY A 36 -1.98 13.27 13.73
C GLY A 36 -2.20 12.57 15.07
N ALA A 37 -3.08 13.12 15.91
CA ALA A 37 -3.36 12.61 17.26
C ALA A 37 -3.92 11.18 17.30
N ARG A 38 -4.45 10.65 16.18
CA ARG A 38 -5.07 9.32 16.10
C ARG A 38 -4.07 8.22 15.75
N ALA A 39 -2.92 8.56 15.18
CA ALA A 39 -1.91 7.61 14.72
C ALA A 39 -1.47 6.65 15.85
N ALA A 40 -1.19 7.18 17.05
CA ALA A 40 -0.74 6.35 18.17
C ALA A 40 -1.79 5.31 18.62
N LEU A 41 -3.07 5.68 18.62
CA LEU A 41 -4.18 4.78 18.96
C LEU A 41 -4.38 3.71 17.88
N HIS A 42 -4.33 4.12 16.61
CA HIS A 42 -4.39 3.19 15.49
C HIS A 42 -3.25 2.17 15.54
N ASP A 43 -2.01 2.63 15.74
CA ASP A 43 -0.83 1.76 15.81
C ASP A 43 -0.90 0.80 16.99
N ALA A 44 -1.47 1.23 18.12
CA ALA A 44 -1.70 0.36 19.28
C ALA A 44 -2.70 -0.76 18.96
N ALA A 45 -3.85 -0.41 18.37
CA ALA A 45 -4.85 -1.40 17.94
C ALA A 45 -4.30 -2.36 16.88
N ALA A 46 -3.51 -1.85 15.92
CA ALA A 46 -2.88 -2.66 14.88
C ALA A 46 -1.90 -3.69 15.44
N ARG A 47 -1.14 -3.35 16.49
CA ARG A 47 -0.24 -4.28 17.19
C ARG A 47 -0.98 -5.40 17.94
N MET A 48 -2.22 -5.14 18.36
CA MET A 48 -3.06 -6.12 19.06
C MET A 48 -3.80 -7.07 18.11
N ALA A 49 -3.87 -6.74 16.81
CA ALA A 49 -4.56 -7.56 15.83
C ALA A 49 -3.76 -8.83 15.50
N ALA A 50 -4.34 -10.00 15.79
CA ALA A 50 -3.73 -11.30 15.50
C ALA A 50 -3.92 -11.74 14.05
N TRP A 51 -5.12 -11.52 13.48
CA TRP A 51 -5.50 -11.93 12.11
C TRP A 51 -6.55 -10.99 11.52
N GLY A 52 -6.50 -10.78 10.20
CA GLY A 52 -7.43 -9.95 9.43
C GLY A 52 -6.72 -9.33 8.23
N SER A 53 -7.23 -9.55 7.01
CA SER A 53 -6.63 -8.97 5.80
C SER A 53 -7.70 -8.57 4.79
N GLY A 54 -8.21 -7.36 4.94
CA GLY A 54 -8.52 -6.54 3.79
C GLY A 54 -7.64 -5.33 3.96
N LYS A 55 -6.48 -5.25 3.30
CA LYS A 55 -5.60 -4.07 3.35
C LYS A 55 -6.27 -2.90 2.61
N LEU A 56 -5.73 -1.71 2.76
CA LEU A 56 -6.15 -0.55 2.00
C LEU A 56 -4.87 0.22 1.83
N LEU A 57 -4.44 0.36 0.59
CA LEU A 57 -3.14 0.89 0.29
C LEU A 57 -3.31 2.15 -0.54
N SER A 58 -2.53 3.17 -0.23
CA SER A 58 -2.41 4.36 -1.08
C SER A 58 -1.15 4.25 -1.91
N LEU A 59 -1.23 4.67 -3.18
CA LEU A 59 -0.07 4.88 -4.02
C LEU A 59 0.80 5.97 -3.36
N ALA A 60 2.03 5.63 -3.02
CA ALA A 60 2.99 6.53 -2.38
C ALA A 60 3.98 7.10 -3.40
N GLN A 61 4.45 6.27 -4.34
CA GLN A 61 5.40 6.66 -5.40
C GLN A 61 5.20 5.82 -6.66
N GLY A 62 5.56 6.38 -7.82
CA GLY A 62 5.49 5.71 -9.11
C GLY A 62 4.10 5.76 -9.74
N GLU A 63 3.90 4.92 -10.75
CA GLU A 63 2.63 4.79 -11.46
C GLU A 63 2.02 3.42 -11.20
N ALA A 64 0.76 3.40 -10.78
CA ALA A 64 0.06 2.16 -10.48
C ALA A 64 -0.24 1.36 -11.75
N ASP A 65 0.14 0.08 -11.72
CA ASP A 65 -0.21 -0.91 -12.72
C ASP A 65 -1.13 -1.97 -12.11
N LEU A 66 -2.37 -2.04 -12.60
CA LEU A 66 -3.37 -2.93 -12.05
C LEU A 66 -3.14 -4.40 -12.44
N ASP A 67 -2.43 -4.64 -13.54
CA ASP A 67 -2.14 -5.98 -14.08
C ASP A 67 -0.86 -6.59 -13.51
N ALA A 68 -0.06 -5.81 -12.77
CA ALA A 68 1.20 -6.27 -12.19
C ALA A 68 1.00 -7.38 -11.14
N LEU A 69 1.65 -8.54 -11.32
CA LEU A 69 1.40 -9.73 -10.48
C LEU A 69 2.43 -9.94 -9.36
N HIS A 70 3.59 -9.29 -9.41
CA HIS A 70 4.61 -9.46 -8.38
C HIS A 70 4.43 -8.41 -7.29
N GLU A 71 4.25 -8.87 -6.05
CA GLU A 71 4.20 -8.05 -4.84
C GLU A 71 5.41 -8.37 -3.98
N ILE A 72 6.06 -7.36 -3.42
CA ILE A 72 7.04 -7.53 -2.35
C ILE A 72 6.58 -6.69 -1.20
N ALA A 73 6.16 -7.34 -0.13
CA ALA A 73 5.69 -6.66 1.05
C ALA A 73 6.86 -6.52 2.04
N PHE A 74 7.00 -5.35 2.66
CA PHE A 74 8.16 -5.06 3.50
C PHE A 74 7.86 -4.03 4.60
N ALA A 75 8.65 -4.05 5.66
CA ALA A 75 8.58 -3.07 6.74
C ALA A 75 9.56 -1.92 6.48
N LYS A 76 9.22 -0.71 6.92
CA LYS A 76 10.20 0.38 6.94
C LYS A 76 11.39 -0.04 7.84
N PRO A 77 12.64 0.09 7.39
CA PRO A 77 13.78 -0.23 8.23
C PRO A 77 13.76 0.59 9.54
N ALA A 78 14.22 -0.03 10.63
CA ALA A 78 14.26 0.62 11.94
C ALA A 78 15.09 1.91 11.89
N GLY A 79 14.63 2.97 12.55
CA GLY A 79 15.31 4.27 12.57
C GLY A 79 15.25 5.10 11.28
N THR A 80 14.64 4.61 10.20
CA THR A 80 14.54 5.35 8.92
C THR A 80 13.34 6.29 8.91
N ALA A 81 13.49 7.55 8.52
CA ALA A 81 12.34 8.44 8.33
C ALA A 81 11.58 8.10 7.03
N TYR A 82 10.32 8.51 6.89
CA TYR A 82 9.55 8.24 5.65
C TYR A 82 10.19 8.90 4.41
N GLY A 83 10.73 10.11 4.54
CA GLY A 83 11.42 10.79 3.44
C GLY A 83 12.66 10.04 2.95
N ASP A 84 13.44 9.49 3.89
CA ASP A 84 14.61 8.66 3.56
C ASP A 84 14.17 7.36 2.89
N LEU A 85 13.12 6.72 3.40
CA LEU A 85 12.53 5.54 2.77
C LEU A 85 12.14 5.83 1.31
N TYR A 86 11.42 6.92 1.06
CA TYR A 86 11.00 7.32 -0.29
C TYR A 86 12.19 7.62 -1.21
N THR A 87 13.27 8.18 -0.65
CA THR A 87 14.52 8.39 -1.39
C THR A 87 15.16 7.05 -1.76
N MET A 88 15.22 6.11 -0.82
CA MET A 88 15.78 4.76 -1.05
C MET A 88 14.97 3.98 -2.10
N THR A 89 13.64 4.10 -2.09
CA THR A 89 12.74 3.37 -3.00
C THR A 89 12.59 4.02 -4.37
N ALA A 90 12.98 5.28 -4.54
CA ALA A 90 12.90 6.02 -5.81
C ALA A 90 13.59 5.29 -6.97
N GLN A 91 14.71 4.60 -6.71
CA GLN A 91 15.42 3.83 -7.73
C GLN A 91 14.60 2.66 -8.30
N PHE A 92 13.66 2.11 -7.53
CA PHE A 92 12.78 1.04 -7.98
C PHE A 92 11.56 1.62 -8.69
N THR A 93 10.96 2.66 -8.14
CA THR A 93 9.74 3.29 -8.67
C THR A 93 9.99 4.20 -9.87
N ALA A 94 11.24 4.52 -10.18
CA ALA A 94 11.64 5.12 -11.45
C ALA A 94 11.48 4.17 -12.65
N ARG A 95 11.34 2.85 -12.42
CA ARG A 95 11.06 1.87 -13.47
C ARG A 95 9.56 1.86 -13.78
N ALA A 96 9.22 1.92 -15.08
CA ALA A 96 7.83 1.87 -15.51
C ALA A 96 7.11 0.61 -14.99
N GLY A 97 5.88 0.78 -14.50
CA GLY A 97 5.07 -0.30 -13.94
C GLY A 97 5.53 -0.81 -12.57
N VAL A 98 6.35 -0.04 -11.85
CA VAL A 98 6.71 -0.30 -10.44
C VAL A 98 6.11 0.78 -9.56
N ALA A 99 5.25 0.38 -8.63
CA ALA A 99 4.58 1.27 -7.70
C ALA A 99 4.85 0.90 -6.25
N LEU A 100 5.16 1.91 -5.43
CA LEU A 100 5.23 1.76 -3.97
C LEU A 100 3.89 2.11 -3.36
N TRP A 101 3.42 1.24 -2.48
CA TRP A 101 2.16 1.34 -1.79
C TRP A 101 2.38 1.34 -0.29
N ARG A 102 1.63 2.17 0.41
CA ARG A 102 1.66 2.24 1.87
C ARG A 102 0.31 1.86 2.44
N ARG A 103 0.32 1.05 3.50
CA ARG A 103 -0.87 0.63 4.22
C ARG A 103 -1.52 1.77 4.99
N MET A 104 -2.85 1.83 4.92
CA MET A 104 -3.72 2.79 5.59
C MET A 104 -4.49 2.09 6.73
N MET A 105 -5.83 2.21 6.82
CA MET A 105 -6.68 1.80 7.96
C MET A 105 -6.77 0.29 8.27
N VAL A 106 -5.88 -0.54 7.74
CA VAL A 106 -6.04 -1.99 7.84
C VAL A 106 -5.18 -2.54 8.93
N LEU A 107 -5.87 -3.11 9.90
CA LEU A 107 -5.33 -3.78 11.06
C LEU A 107 -4.70 -5.11 10.64
N GLY A 108 -3.54 -5.41 11.22
CA GLY A 108 -2.77 -6.61 10.96
C GLY A 108 -1.29 -6.37 11.26
N PRO A 109 -0.51 -7.43 11.50
CA PRO A 109 0.92 -7.33 11.68
C PRO A 109 1.59 -6.71 10.42
N PRO A 110 2.87 -6.29 10.51
CA PRO A 110 3.67 -5.96 9.34
C PRO A 110 3.48 -6.98 8.20
N PRO A 111 3.72 -6.58 6.94
CA PRO A 111 4.41 -5.36 6.49
C PRO A 111 3.56 -4.08 6.27
N GLU A 112 4.19 -2.89 6.41
CA GLU A 112 3.57 -1.56 6.19
C GLU A 112 3.53 -1.15 4.71
N PHE A 113 4.50 -1.61 3.92
CA PHE A 113 4.65 -1.23 2.51
C PHE A 113 4.53 -2.44 1.59
N CYS A 114 4.17 -2.20 0.34
CA CYS A 114 4.48 -3.14 -0.73
C CYS A 114 4.93 -2.45 -2.02
N LEU A 115 5.88 -3.08 -2.72
CA LEU A 115 6.19 -2.77 -4.11
C LEU A 115 5.42 -3.73 -5.01
N VAL A 116 4.74 -3.19 -6.02
CA VAL A 116 4.01 -3.96 -7.03
C VAL A 116 4.65 -3.73 -8.39
N ALA A 117 4.95 -4.80 -9.11
CA ALA A 117 5.67 -4.76 -10.38
C ALA A 117 5.26 -5.86 -11.37
N ARG A 118 5.47 -5.64 -12.68
CA ARG A 118 5.27 -6.66 -13.74
C ARG A 118 6.34 -7.75 -13.75
N SER A 119 7.53 -7.46 -13.26
CA SER A 119 8.64 -8.40 -13.17
C SER A 119 9.14 -8.47 -11.72
N PRO A 120 9.75 -9.58 -11.28
CA PRO A 120 10.36 -9.67 -9.96
C PRO A 120 11.31 -8.50 -9.70
N VAL A 121 11.16 -7.88 -8.53
CA VAL A 121 12.10 -6.89 -8.00
C VAL A 121 12.85 -7.55 -6.83
N HIS A 122 14.11 -7.20 -6.64
CA HIS A 122 14.88 -7.68 -5.49
C HIS A 122 15.18 -6.48 -4.59
N LEU A 123 14.58 -6.48 -3.40
CA LEU A 123 14.88 -5.48 -2.39
C LEU A 123 16.10 -5.91 -1.56
N PRO A 124 16.94 -4.95 -1.13
CA PRO A 124 18.00 -5.22 -0.17
C PRO A 124 17.48 -5.86 1.12
N ALA A 125 18.29 -6.72 1.76
CA ALA A 125 17.89 -7.48 2.95
C ALA A 125 17.46 -6.60 4.13
N GLN A 126 17.94 -5.35 4.22
CA GLN A 126 17.56 -4.38 5.25
C GLN A 126 16.06 -4.03 5.26
N PHE A 127 15.32 -4.33 4.19
CA PHE A 127 13.87 -4.17 4.12
C PHE A 127 13.09 -5.38 4.64
N THR A 128 13.78 -6.49 4.94
CA THR A 128 13.17 -7.78 5.30
C THR A 128 12.05 -8.16 4.31
N PRO A 129 12.37 -8.29 3.01
CA PRO A 129 11.34 -8.42 1.98
C PRO A 129 10.61 -9.76 2.06
N GLU A 130 9.30 -9.72 1.87
CA GLU A 130 8.42 -10.88 1.73
C GLU A 130 7.83 -10.92 0.31
N PRO A 131 8.45 -11.64 -0.63
CA PRO A 131 7.95 -11.78 -1.99
C PRO A 131 6.65 -12.58 -2.03
N ARG A 132 5.71 -12.15 -2.88
CA ARG A 132 4.38 -12.75 -3.07
C ARG A 132 3.99 -12.68 -4.54
N THR A 133 3.22 -13.66 -4.99
CA THR A 133 2.57 -13.64 -6.30
C THR A 133 1.09 -13.36 -6.10
N ARG A 134 0.60 -12.28 -6.70
CA ARG A 134 -0.82 -11.93 -6.71
C ARG A 134 -1.56 -12.96 -7.57
N ARG A 135 -2.64 -13.55 -7.04
CA ARG A 135 -3.56 -14.35 -7.85
C ARG A 135 -4.52 -13.40 -8.55
N GLN A 136 -4.68 -13.54 -9.86
CA GLN A 136 -5.84 -12.97 -10.55
C GLN A 136 -7.09 -13.63 -9.96
N ILE A 137 -8.04 -12.81 -9.51
CA ILE A 137 -9.37 -13.24 -9.07
C ILE A 137 -10.33 -12.95 -10.20
#